data_AF-A0A7S1YI07-F1
#
_entry.id   AF-A0A7S1YI07-F1
#
_cell.length_a   1.000
_cell.length_b   1.000
_cell.length_c   1.000
_cell.angle_alpha   90.00
_cell.angle_beta   90.00
_cell.angle_gamma   90.00
#
_symmetry.space_group_name_H-M   'P 1'
#
loop_
_entity.id
_entity.type
_entity.pdbx_description
1 polymer ?
#
loop_
_entity_poly.entity_id
_entity_poly.type
_entity_poly.pdbx_seq_one_letter_code
_entity_poly.pdbx_strand_id
1 'polypeptide(L)'
;WTQVLMKVMYVGLLYVLLNVGVAKLVTLFLSWLNTVLADLPYGLVIAIFFVIGLLMFLAPPVPGIPVYLAGGVILGAKGMREFGTAPTYEDGFWTATLVAALVCWAIKHAAIFMQQAGIGENLAGSVRVRKLVNVNSVSMRAVKRILSQPGIRVSKVAILLGGPDWPTSVVTGILRLSRAQMQIGSLPILFLVAPTSMAGSMMLRANDGGIWPSVQSVTLAVAALVQLIALMSAMYFITDVADKNAEELAAEPADKEVLALEEEERRTLELYLARTDWELTDISPAVRIALIVGAACMSACVYLLAGFAEFAFRDFAVTDSVSDDLDGNAFNLIIYPTGFIASGLVLLGIVLVIALRRWATYRVASTPADFAVGQKYVDAVENPEVAEAAENAPLDDPVLDREGHLVHPESDDEEAASQRGADAALVTAEQGQVDDDGDVSMELAK
;
A
#
# COMPACT_ATOMS: atom_id res chain seq x y z
N TRP A 1 19.98 -13.61 2.18
CA TRP A 1 19.66 -13.01 3.51
C TRP A 1 19.56 -11.49 3.52
N THR A 2 20.44 -10.74 2.84
CA THR A 2 20.43 -9.26 2.82
C THR A 2 19.05 -8.64 2.58
N GLN A 3 18.32 -9.11 1.56
CA GLN A 3 16.96 -8.66 1.24
C GLN A 3 15.97 -8.88 2.37
N VAL A 4 16.03 -10.05 3.02
CA VAL A 4 15.14 -10.39 4.12
C VAL A 4 15.36 -9.43 5.28
N LEU A 5 16.61 -9.20 5.68
CA LEU A 5 16.96 -8.28 6.76
C LEU A 5 16.57 -6.83 6.45
N MET A 6 16.80 -6.38 5.21
CA MET A 6 16.34 -5.06 4.74
C MET A 6 14.82 -4.92 4.81
N LYS A 7 14.07 -5.93 4.35
CA LYS A 7 12.60 -5.95 4.42
C LYS A 7 12.10 -5.93 5.87
N VAL A 8 12.73 -6.68 6.79
CA VAL A 8 12.41 -6.64 8.22
C VAL A 8 12.54 -5.23 8.77
N MET A 9 13.63 -4.52 8.45
CA MET A 9 13.81 -3.14 8.90
C MET A 9 12.76 -2.19 8.33
N TYR A 10 12.45 -2.28 7.03
CA TYR A 10 11.42 -1.45 6.39
C TYR A 10 10.02 -1.72 6.96
N VAL A 11 9.65 -2.99 7.17
CA VAL A 11 8.37 -3.37 7.78
C VAL A 11 8.29 -2.85 9.21
N GLY A 12 9.37 -2.98 9.99
CA GLY A 12 9.43 -2.42 11.34
C GLY A 12 9.29 -0.89 11.35
N LEU A 13 9.93 -0.20 10.40
CA LEU A 13 9.87 1.26 10.31
C LEU A 13 8.46 1.71 9.92
N LEU A 14 7.83 1.01 8.98
CA LEU A 14 6.45 1.25 8.58
C LEU A 14 5.50 1.02 9.76
N TYR A 15 5.69 -0.05 10.53
CA TYR A 15 4.88 -0.33 11.72
C TYR A 15 4.96 0.81 12.73
N VAL A 16 6.17 1.25 13.07
CA VAL A 16 6.41 2.36 14.02
C VAL A 16 5.80 3.65 13.50
N LEU A 17 6.04 3.98 12.22
CA LEU A 17 5.51 5.19 11.60
C LEU A 17 3.98 5.23 11.67
N LEU A 18 3.29 4.13 11.36
CA LEU A 18 1.83 4.09 11.35
C LEU A 18 1.22 4.00 12.76
N ASN A 19 1.71 3.09 13.60
CA ASN A 19 1.10 2.81 14.91
C ASN A 19 1.52 3.79 16.01
N VAL A 20 2.75 4.30 15.95
CA VAL A 20 3.23 5.28 16.93
C VAL A 20 3.15 6.67 16.32
N GLY A 21 3.85 6.88 15.20
CA GLY A 21 3.94 8.19 14.57
C GLY A 21 2.56 8.77 14.25
N VAL A 22 1.79 8.10 13.40
CA VAL A 22 0.48 8.62 12.96
C VAL A 22 -0.58 8.46 14.05
N ALA A 23 -0.80 7.24 14.57
CA ALA A 23 -1.94 7.02 15.46
C ALA A 23 -1.87 7.84 16.76
N LYS A 24 -0.71 7.89 17.45
CA LYS A 24 -0.59 8.66 18.70
C LYS A 24 -0.62 10.17 18.47
N LEU A 25 0.03 10.67 17.41
CA LEU A 25 -0.04 12.10 17.07
C LEU A 25 -1.46 12.53 16.69
N VAL A 26 -2.20 11.67 15.98
CA VAL A 26 -3.60 11.93 15.65
C VAL A 26 -4.45 11.99 16.92
N THR A 27 -4.29 11.05 17.86
CA THR A 27 -5.02 11.10 19.15
C THR A 27 -4.69 12.36 19.93
N LEU A 28 -3.41 12.73 20.02
CA LEU A 28 -2.96 13.96 20.70
C LEU A 28 -3.57 15.21 20.04
N PHE A 29 -3.55 15.28 18.72
CA PHE A 29 -4.13 16.39 17.96
C PHE A 29 -5.64 16.48 18.17
N LEU A 30 -6.36 15.36 18.18
CA LEU A 30 -7.81 15.33 18.37
C LEU A 30 -8.23 15.68 19.79
N SER A 31 -7.46 15.28 20.80
CA SER A 31 -7.62 15.74 22.19
C SER A 31 -7.42 17.26 22.30
N TRP A 32 -6.34 17.79 21.73
CA TRP A 32 -6.12 19.24 21.69
C TRP A 32 -7.26 19.98 20.98
N LEU A 33 -7.73 19.43 19.85
CA LEU A 33 -8.84 19.99 19.10
C LEU A 33 -10.12 20.02 19.94
N ASN A 34 -10.41 18.98 20.73
CA ASN A 34 -11.56 18.93 21.63
C ASN A 34 -11.54 20.11 22.62
N THR A 35 -10.39 20.42 23.22
CA THR A 35 -10.22 21.55 24.13
C THR A 35 -10.47 22.89 23.43
N VAL A 36 -9.90 23.07 22.23
CA VAL A 36 -10.05 24.32 21.45
C VAL A 36 -11.50 24.56 21.02
N LEU A 37 -12.25 23.50 20.73
CA LEU A 37 -13.63 23.59 20.25
C LEU A 37 -14.67 23.76 21.36
N ALA A 38 -14.28 23.62 22.63
CA ALA A 38 -15.20 23.59 23.77
C ALA A 38 -16.09 24.84 23.89
N ASP A 39 -15.56 26.02 23.58
CA ASP A 39 -16.25 27.31 23.74
C ASP A 39 -17.00 27.77 22.48
N LEU A 40 -16.88 27.04 21.36
CA LEU A 40 -17.52 27.44 20.11
C LEU A 40 -19.00 27.01 20.05
N PRO A 41 -19.84 27.68 19.25
CA PRO A 41 -21.21 27.23 18.98
C PRO A 41 -21.23 25.86 18.31
N TYR A 42 -22.22 25.01 18.61
CA TYR A 42 -22.26 23.63 18.14
C TYR A 42 -22.20 23.48 16.62
N GLY A 43 -22.92 24.33 15.88
CA GLY A 43 -22.87 24.32 14.40
C GLY A 43 -21.47 24.62 13.85
N LEU A 44 -20.69 25.48 14.50
CA LEU A 44 -19.32 25.78 14.10
C LEU A 44 -18.38 24.60 14.42
N VAL A 45 -18.59 23.93 15.57
CA VAL A 45 -17.86 22.69 15.92
C VAL A 45 -18.09 21.61 14.86
N ILE A 46 -19.33 21.39 14.42
CA ILE A 46 -19.65 20.45 13.33
C ILE A 46 -18.89 20.83 12.05
N ALA A 47 -18.92 22.10 11.65
CA ALA A 47 -18.26 22.55 10.42
C ALA A 47 -16.73 22.37 10.48
N ILE A 48 -16.10 22.74 11.60
CA ILE A 48 -14.65 22.58 11.79
C ILE A 48 -14.28 21.09 11.81
N PHE A 49 -15.03 20.28 12.57
CA PHE A 49 -14.80 18.84 12.64
C PHE A 49 -14.98 18.18 11.26
N PHE A 50 -15.97 18.62 10.47
CA PHE A 50 -16.17 18.14 9.11
C PHE A 50 -14.96 18.39 8.22
N VAL A 51 -14.43 19.61 8.23
CA VAL A 51 -13.26 19.97 7.42
C VAL A 51 -12.01 19.21 7.87
N ILE A 52 -11.74 19.15 9.16
CA ILE A 52 -10.57 18.44 9.70
C ILE A 52 -10.67 16.94 9.42
N GLY A 53 -11.83 16.33 9.71
CA GLY A 53 -12.08 14.92 9.44
C GLY A 53 -11.91 14.59 7.95
N LEU A 54 -12.40 15.45 7.06
CA LEU A 54 -12.23 15.30 5.62
C LEU A 54 -10.75 15.34 5.22
N LEU A 55 -9.97 16.31 5.70
CA LEU A 55 -8.53 16.40 5.44
C LEU A 55 -7.77 15.18 5.97
N MET A 56 -8.16 14.68 7.14
CA MET A 56 -7.59 13.45 7.71
C MET A 56 -7.86 12.24 6.82
N PHE A 57 -9.09 12.06 6.31
CA PHE A 57 -9.37 10.97 5.37
C PHE A 57 -8.63 11.13 4.04
N LEU A 58 -8.33 12.35 3.59
CA LEU A 58 -7.54 12.56 2.38
C LEU A 58 -6.06 12.16 2.55
N ALA A 59 -5.57 12.08 3.78
CA ALA A 59 -4.21 11.66 4.09
C ALA A 59 -4.10 10.12 4.12
N PRO A 60 -3.30 9.50 3.23
CA PRO A 60 -3.20 8.03 3.14
C PRO A 60 -2.86 7.30 4.46
N PRO A 61 -1.97 7.82 5.34
CA PRO A 61 -1.59 7.11 6.56
C PRO A 61 -2.63 7.13 7.68
N VAL A 62 -3.66 7.99 7.59
CA VAL A 62 -4.59 8.21 8.71
C VAL A 62 -5.72 7.18 8.67
N PRO A 63 -5.83 6.31 9.68
CA PRO A 63 -6.95 5.36 9.75
C PRO A 63 -8.26 6.09 10.05
N GLY A 64 -9.38 5.57 9.54
CA GLY A 64 -10.70 6.18 9.76
C GLY A 64 -11.25 6.03 11.18
N ILE A 65 -10.87 4.96 11.88
CA ILE A 65 -11.41 4.62 13.22
C ILE A 65 -11.20 5.76 14.24
N PRO A 66 -9.99 6.35 14.39
CA PRO A 66 -9.81 7.48 15.30
C PRO A 66 -10.68 8.69 14.96
N VAL A 67 -10.95 8.95 13.68
CA VAL A 67 -11.82 10.06 13.27
C VAL A 67 -13.26 9.81 13.72
N TYR A 68 -13.78 8.59 13.54
CA TYR A 68 -15.14 8.26 13.97
C TYR A 68 -15.29 8.27 15.50
N LEU A 69 -14.31 7.70 16.22
CA LEU A 69 -14.28 7.75 17.69
C LEU A 69 -14.25 9.19 18.20
N ALA A 70 -13.37 10.02 17.63
CA ALA A 70 -13.28 11.43 17.99
C ALA A 70 -14.53 12.21 17.64
N GLY A 71 -15.20 11.89 16.52
CA GLY A 71 -16.50 12.48 16.20
C GLY A 71 -17.53 12.17 17.27
N GLY A 72 -17.57 10.92 17.74
CA GLY A 72 -18.39 10.50 18.88
C GLY A 72 -18.11 11.27 20.17
N VAL A 73 -16.83 11.51 20.48
CA VAL A 73 -16.38 12.24 21.68
C VAL A 73 -16.68 13.74 21.55
N ILE A 74 -16.15 14.39 20.51
CA ILE A 74 -16.19 15.85 20.33
C ILE A 74 -17.63 16.32 20.07
N LEU A 75 -18.31 15.72 19.10
CA LEU A 75 -19.68 16.12 18.75
C LEU A 75 -20.69 15.62 19.79
N GLY A 76 -20.42 14.48 20.44
CA GLY A 76 -21.22 13.97 21.55
C GLY A 76 -21.17 14.88 22.77
N ALA A 77 -19.97 15.27 23.22
CA ALA A 77 -19.78 16.11 24.40
C ALA A 77 -20.47 17.46 24.26
N LYS A 78 -20.32 18.10 23.09
CA LYS A 78 -20.96 19.39 22.83
C LYS A 78 -22.46 19.24 22.55
N GLY A 79 -22.86 18.21 21.80
CA GLY A 79 -24.26 17.97 21.46
C GLY A 79 -25.13 17.64 22.67
N MET A 80 -24.59 16.94 23.69
CA MET A 80 -25.32 16.70 24.94
C MET A 80 -25.79 18.00 25.58
N ARG A 81 -24.92 19.02 25.63
CA ARG A 81 -25.25 20.34 26.21
C ARG A 81 -26.23 21.13 25.34
N GLU A 82 -26.14 20.97 24.02
CA GLU A 82 -27.00 21.67 23.05
C GLU A 82 -28.43 21.10 23.03
N PHE A 83 -28.55 19.78 23.08
CA PHE A 83 -29.83 19.07 22.94
C PHE A 83 -30.47 18.68 24.26
N GLY A 84 -29.69 18.63 25.33
CA GLY A 84 -30.14 18.20 26.65
C GLY A 84 -30.70 19.33 27.49
N THR A 85 -31.45 18.95 28.52
CA THR A 85 -32.00 19.88 29.51
C THR A 85 -31.17 19.88 30.79
N ALA A 86 -30.88 21.08 31.29
CA ALA A 86 -30.16 21.25 32.55
C ALA A 86 -30.96 20.64 33.73
N PRO A 87 -30.30 20.10 34.77
CA PRO A 87 -28.85 20.18 35.03
C PRO A 87 -28.02 19.01 34.51
N THR A 88 -28.63 17.87 34.14
CA THR A 88 -27.89 16.63 33.83
C THR A 88 -27.59 16.44 32.35
N TYR A 89 -28.36 17.07 31.45
CA TYR A 89 -28.20 17.00 29.98
C TYR A 89 -28.26 15.58 29.38
N GLU A 90 -28.71 14.58 30.15
CA GLU A 90 -28.68 13.16 29.75
C GLU A 90 -29.64 12.82 28.62
N ASP A 91 -30.76 13.55 28.53
CA ASP A 91 -31.75 13.45 27.47
C ASP A 91 -31.19 13.83 26.09
N GLY A 92 -30.15 14.68 26.05
CA GLY A 92 -29.46 15.07 24.82
C GLY A 92 -28.51 14.01 24.25
N PHE A 93 -28.13 12.98 25.03
CA PHE A 93 -27.08 12.02 24.68
C PHE A 93 -27.34 11.30 23.35
N TRP A 94 -28.50 10.66 23.21
CA TRP A 94 -28.80 9.85 22.02
C TRP A 94 -28.92 10.70 20.75
N THR A 95 -29.47 11.91 20.87
CA THR A 95 -29.52 12.86 19.76
C THR A 95 -28.11 13.29 19.35
N ALA A 96 -27.26 13.61 20.32
CA ALA A 96 -25.86 13.97 20.05
C ALA A 96 -25.09 12.83 19.38
N THR A 97 -25.27 11.59 19.84
CA THR A 97 -24.66 10.39 19.23
C THR A 97 -25.15 10.15 17.81
N LEU A 98 -26.45 10.31 17.55
CA LEU A 98 -27.02 10.17 16.21
C LEU A 98 -26.44 11.23 15.25
N VAL A 99 -26.37 12.49 15.69
CA VAL A 99 -25.77 13.57 14.91
C VAL A 99 -24.29 13.29 14.63
N ALA A 100 -23.53 12.83 15.64
CA ALA A 100 -22.13 12.46 15.47
C ALA A 100 -21.94 11.37 14.40
N ALA A 101 -22.75 10.31 14.45
CA ALA A 101 -22.70 9.23 13.47
C ALA A 101 -23.03 9.71 12.04
N LEU A 102 -24.05 10.57 11.89
CA LEU A 102 -24.43 11.12 10.60
C LEU A 102 -23.38 12.09 10.03
N VAL A 103 -22.75 12.90 10.88
CA VAL A 103 -21.65 13.79 10.46
C VAL A 103 -20.44 12.96 10.02
N CYS A 104 -20.03 11.96 10.80
CA CYS A 104 -18.95 11.05 10.42
C CYS A 104 -19.23 10.31 9.09
N TRP A 105 -20.48 9.87 8.89
CA TRP A 105 -20.91 9.26 7.64
C TRP A 105 -20.83 10.24 6.46
N ALA A 106 -21.26 11.49 6.65
CA ALA A 106 -21.18 12.52 5.62
C ALA A 106 -19.72 12.88 5.26
N ILE A 107 -18.85 13.01 6.26
CA ILE A 107 -17.39 13.20 6.07
C ILE A 107 -16.83 12.06 5.21
N LYS A 108 -17.18 10.82 5.56
CA LYS A 108 -16.71 9.64 4.84
C LYS A 108 -17.16 9.63 3.37
N HIS A 109 -18.42 9.95 3.10
CA HIS A 109 -18.92 10.07 1.73
C HIS A 109 -18.21 11.16 0.93
N ALA A 110 -18.01 12.34 1.52
CA ALA A 110 -17.26 13.42 0.90
C ALA A 110 -15.81 13.00 0.61
N ALA A 111 -15.16 12.30 1.53
CA ALA A 111 -13.82 11.77 1.36
C ALA A 111 -13.74 10.78 0.19
N ILE A 112 -14.66 9.82 0.09
CA ILE A 112 -14.70 8.86 -1.02
C ILE A 112 -14.77 9.60 -2.37
N PHE A 113 -15.61 10.65 -2.46
CA PHE A 113 -15.76 11.43 -3.70
C PHE A 113 -14.46 12.14 -4.07
N MET A 114 -13.85 12.83 -3.10
CA MET A 114 -12.63 13.58 -3.31
C MET A 114 -11.42 12.67 -3.56
N GLN A 115 -11.34 11.52 -2.91
CA GLN A 115 -10.29 10.52 -3.15
C GLN A 115 -10.42 9.93 -4.56
N GLN A 116 -11.64 9.60 -4.99
CA GLN A 116 -11.87 9.07 -6.34
C GLN A 116 -11.60 10.13 -7.41
N ALA A 117 -12.31 11.26 -7.36
CA ALA A 117 -12.30 12.27 -8.42
C ALA A 117 -11.11 13.23 -8.33
N GLY A 118 -10.72 13.63 -7.12
CA GLY A 118 -9.67 14.62 -6.89
C GLY A 118 -8.26 14.03 -6.83
N ILE A 119 -8.11 12.77 -6.42
CA ILE A 119 -6.79 12.11 -6.29
C ILE A 119 -6.65 11.00 -7.31
N GLY A 120 -7.52 9.99 -7.29
CA GLY A 120 -7.39 8.78 -8.09
C GLY A 120 -7.37 9.04 -9.60
N GLU A 121 -8.33 9.81 -10.11
CA GLU A 121 -8.36 10.15 -11.54
C GLU A 121 -7.12 10.93 -11.99
N ASN A 122 -6.62 11.83 -11.16
CA ASN A 122 -5.39 12.60 -11.44
C ASN A 122 -4.14 11.70 -11.41
N LEU A 123 -4.11 10.70 -10.53
CA LEU A 123 -3.01 9.73 -10.44
C LEU A 123 -3.08 8.66 -11.54
N ALA A 124 -4.22 8.48 -12.22
CA ALA A 124 -4.39 7.48 -13.26
C ALA A 124 -3.39 7.62 -14.42
N GLY A 125 -2.91 8.85 -14.69
CA GLY A 125 -1.89 9.10 -15.72
C GLY A 125 -0.48 8.61 -15.36
N SER A 126 -0.19 8.37 -14.08
CA SER A 126 1.15 7.99 -13.64
C SER A 126 1.39 6.47 -13.73
N VAL A 127 2.28 6.06 -14.64
CA VAL A 127 2.70 4.65 -14.81
C VAL A 127 3.19 4.05 -13.50
N ARG A 128 3.98 4.81 -12.72
CA ARG A 128 4.49 4.37 -11.41
C ARG A 128 3.38 4.09 -10.41
N VAL A 129 2.32 4.90 -10.41
CA VAL A 129 1.17 4.68 -9.52
C VAL A 129 0.36 3.47 -9.97
N ARG A 130 0.09 3.33 -11.27
CA ARG A 130 -0.59 2.16 -11.83
C ARG A 130 0.17 0.86 -11.53
N LYS A 131 1.50 0.89 -11.63
CA LYS A 131 2.38 -0.20 -11.23
C LYS A 131 2.30 -0.48 -9.72
N LEU A 132 2.34 0.54 -8.87
CA LEU A 132 2.24 0.40 -7.41
C LEU A 132 0.92 -0.25 -6.97
N VAL A 133 -0.20 0.08 -7.60
CA VAL A 133 -1.50 -0.57 -7.33
C VAL A 133 -1.65 -1.92 -8.05
N ASN A 134 -0.63 -2.35 -8.79
CA ASN A 134 -0.54 -3.62 -9.48
C ASN A 134 -1.73 -3.86 -10.44
N VAL A 135 -2.00 -2.90 -11.33
CA VAL A 135 -3.14 -2.95 -12.29
C VAL A 135 -3.15 -4.19 -13.19
N ASN A 136 -1.99 -4.82 -13.41
CA ASN A 136 -1.87 -6.01 -14.24
C ASN A 136 -2.13 -7.32 -13.49
N SER A 137 -2.20 -7.32 -12.15
CA SER A 137 -2.50 -8.53 -11.39
C SER A 137 -3.91 -9.05 -11.60
N VAL A 138 -4.08 -10.38 -11.54
CA VAL A 138 -5.39 -11.04 -11.61
C VAL A 138 -6.35 -10.50 -10.54
N SER A 139 -5.88 -10.30 -9.30
CA SER A 139 -6.70 -9.74 -8.23
C SER A 139 -7.20 -8.34 -8.53
N MET A 140 -6.35 -7.45 -9.07
CA MET A 140 -6.77 -6.08 -9.41
C MET A 140 -7.71 -6.05 -10.63
N ARG A 141 -7.49 -6.94 -11.61
CA ARG A 141 -8.44 -7.14 -12.73
C ARG A 141 -9.79 -7.66 -12.23
N ALA A 142 -9.81 -8.59 -11.27
CA ALA A 142 -11.03 -9.05 -10.61
C ALA A 142 -11.75 -7.90 -9.89
N VAL A 143 -11.04 -7.06 -9.13
CA VAL A 143 -11.58 -5.84 -8.51
C VAL A 143 -12.21 -4.93 -9.56
N LYS A 144 -11.47 -4.63 -10.64
CA LYS A 144 -11.98 -3.80 -11.74
C LYS A 144 -13.24 -4.40 -12.34
N ARG A 145 -13.27 -5.70 -12.61
CA ARG A 145 -14.42 -6.42 -13.17
C ARG A 145 -15.64 -6.32 -12.26
N ILE A 146 -15.49 -6.54 -10.95
CA ILE A 146 -16.59 -6.44 -9.98
C ILE A 146 -17.12 -5.00 -9.91
N LEU A 147 -16.24 -4.03 -9.79
CA LEU A 147 -16.64 -2.63 -9.58
C LEU A 147 -17.19 -1.97 -10.86
N SER A 148 -16.80 -2.45 -12.05
CA SER A 148 -17.27 -1.91 -13.34
C SER A 148 -18.67 -2.41 -13.74
N GLN A 149 -19.16 -3.50 -13.14
CA GLN A 149 -20.48 -4.05 -13.47
C GLN A 149 -21.60 -3.03 -13.17
N PRO A 150 -22.57 -2.81 -14.08
CA PRO A 150 -23.69 -1.92 -13.80
C PRO A 150 -24.51 -2.35 -12.57
N GLY A 151 -24.98 -1.36 -11.81
CA GLY A 151 -25.78 -1.58 -10.59
C GLY A 151 -24.95 -1.77 -9.31
N ILE A 152 -25.65 -2.09 -8.22
CA ILE A 152 -25.09 -2.20 -6.86
C ILE A 152 -25.21 -3.66 -6.39
N ARG A 153 -24.27 -4.49 -6.83
CA ARG A 153 -24.17 -5.90 -6.42
C ARG A 153 -23.52 -6.01 -5.04
N VAL A 154 -23.84 -7.08 -4.30
CA VAL A 154 -23.26 -7.34 -2.96
C VAL A 154 -21.74 -7.38 -3.01
N SER A 155 -21.14 -7.99 -4.04
CA SER A 155 -19.67 -8.01 -4.23
C SER A 155 -19.06 -6.62 -4.37
N LYS A 156 -19.74 -5.70 -5.09
CA LYS A 156 -19.32 -4.30 -5.21
C LYS A 156 -19.38 -3.59 -3.87
N VAL A 157 -20.51 -3.72 -3.15
CA VAL A 157 -20.67 -3.14 -1.81
C VAL A 157 -19.61 -3.70 -0.86
N ALA A 158 -19.35 -5.01 -0.88
CA ALA A 158 -18.34 -5.65 -0.05
C ALA A 158 -16.95 -5.05 -0.28
N ILE A 159 -16.51 -4.85 -1.53
CA ILE A 159 -15.22 -4.21 -1.83
C ILE A 159 -15.18 -2.75 -1.35
N LEU A 160 -16.25 -1.99 -1.58
CA LEU A 160 -16.32 -0.57 -1.21
C LEU A 160 -16.35 -0.33 0.30
N LEU A 161 -16.86 -1.28 1.08
CA LEU A 161 -16.96 -1.19 2.54
C LEU A 161 -15.81 -1.90 3.26
N GLY A 162 -15.34 -3.02 2.71
CA GLY A 162 -14.32 -3.87 3.32
C GLY A 162 -12.89 -3.54 2.92
N GLY A 163 -12.70 -2.90 1.77
CA GLY A 163 -11.37 -2.50 1.34
C GLY A 163 -10.83 -1.33 2.18
N PRO A 164 -9.49 -1.18 2.29
CA PRO A 164 -8.89 -0.05 2.99
C PRO A 164 -9.36 1.29 2.41
N ASP A 165 -9.88 2.16 3.29
CA ASP A 165 -10.58 3.41 2.96
C ASP A 165 -9.96 4.26 1.84
N TRP A 166 -8.71 4.69 2.04
CA TRP A 166 -8.01 5.55 1.08
C TRP A 166 -7.60 4.77 -0.17
N PRO A 167 -6.90 3.61 -0.07
CA PRO A 167 -6.53 2.82 -1.25
C PRO A 167 -7.72 2.46 -2.15
N THR A 168 -8.83 1.97 -1.58
CA THR A 168 -10.00 1.57 -2.37
C THR A 168 -10.57 2.74 -3.16
N SER A 169 -10.82 3.87 -2.52
CA SER A 169 -11.43 5.04 -3.18
C SER A 169 -10.51 5.62 -4.25
N VAL A 170 -9.21 5.73 -3.97
CA VAL A 170 -8.22 6.20 -4.96
C VAL A 170 -8.10 5.23 -6.13
N VAL A 171 -8.07 3.91 -5.88
CA VAL A 171 -8.06 2.88 -6.94
C VAL A 171 -9.30 2.99 -7.82
N THR A 172 -10.48 3.25 -7.26
CA THR A 172 -11.68 3.45 -8.10
C THR A 172 -11.54 4.63 -9.07
N GLY A 173 -10.78 5.66 -8.68
CA GLY A 173 -10.44 6.79 -9.55
C GLY A 173 -9.36 6.44 -10.59
N ILE A 174 -8.32 5.70 -10.18
CA ILE A 174 -7.26 5.21 -11.09
C ILE A 174 -7.88 4.34 -12.20
N LEU A 175 -8.84 3.51 -11.85
CA LEU A 175 -9.58 2.64 -12.77
C LEU A 175 -10.70 3.37 -13.55
N ARG A 176 -10.90 4.68 -13.31
CA ARG A 176 -11.91 5.54 -13.95
C ARG A 176 -13.34 5.00 -13.85
N LEU A 177 -13.71 4.50 -12.68
CA LEU A 177 -15.03 3.92 -12.42
C LEU A 177 -16.10 5.02 -12.23
N SER A 178 -17.37 4.64 -12.40
CA SER A 178 -18.50 5.57 -12.22
C SER A 178 -18.59 6.09 -10.79
N ARG A 179 -18.37 7.40 -10.60
CA ARG A 179 -18.46 8.08 -9.30
C ARG A 179 -19.81 7.87 -8.61
N ALA A 180 -20.89 7.96 -9.37
CA ALA A 180 -22.24 7.78 -8.84
C ALA A 180 -22.45 6.36 -8.30
N GLN A 181 -22.00 5.33 -9.04
CA GLN A 181 -22.12 3.95 -8.57
C GLN A 181 -21.24 3.66 -7.35
N MET A 182 -20.02 4.21 -7.30
CA MET A 182 -19.15 4.03 -6.14
C MET A 182 -19.75 4.71 -4.90
N GLN A 183 -20.26 5.93 -5.05
CA GLN A 183 -20.92 6.64 -3.95
C GLN A 183 -22.17 5.93 -3.44
N ILE A 184 -23.06 5.50 -4.33
CA ILE A 184 -24.27 4.77 -3.95
C ILE A 184 -23.90 3.42 -3.33
N GLY A 185 -22.91 2.72 -3.88
CA GLY A 185 -22.42 1.45 -3.35
C GLY A 185 -21.80 1.57 -1.95
N SER A 186 -21.29 2.74 -1.61
CA SER A 186 -20.74 3.05 -0.28
C SER A 186 -21.78 3.51 0.75
N LEU A 187 -23.05 3.78 0.38
CA LEU A 187 -24.08 4.23 1.33
C LEU A 187 -24.20 3.36 2.60
N PRO A 188 -24.10 2.02 2.52
CA PRO A 188 -24.21 1.17 3.71
C PRO A 188 -23.00 1.29 4.67
N ILE A 189 -21.99 2.11 4.37
CA ILE A 189 -20.87 2.38 5.29
C ILE A 189 -21.32 2.99 6.62
N LEU A 190 -22.54 3.53 6.70
CA LEU A 190 -23.16 3.93 7.96
C LEU A 190 -23.13 2.80 9.00
N PHE A 191 -23.31 1.55 8.59
CA PHE A 191 -23.26 0.40 9.50
C PHE A 191 -21.85 0.12 10.06
N LEU A 192 -20.81 0.63 9.41
CA LEU A 192 -19.42 0.55 9.90
C LEU A 192 -19.09 1.78 10.76
N VAL A 193 -19.55 2.96 10.35
CA VAL A 193 -19.24 4.25 11.01
C VAL A 193 -20.02 4.43 12.31
N ALA A 194 -21.32 4.10 12.31
CA ALA A 194 -22.21 4.37 13.45
C ALA A 194 -21.78 3.64 14.73
N PRO A 195 -21.44 2.34 14.73
CA PRO A 195 -20.95 1.66 15.94
C PRO A 195 -19.67 2.30 16.49
N THR A 196 -18.73 2.69 15.62
CA THR A 196 -17.49 3.36 16.06
C THR A 196 -17.76 4.73 16.64
N SER A 197 -18.58 5.56 15.98
CA SER A 197 -18.96 6.88 16.51
C SER A 197 -19.75 6.76 17.82
N MET A 198 -20.60 5.75 17.93
CA MET A 198 -21.34 5.46 19.16
C MET A 198 -20.38 5.06 20.28
N ALA A 199 -19.42 4.18 20.03
CA ALA A 199 -18.40 3.82 21.01
C ALA A 199 -17.66 5.06 21.54
N GLY A 200 -17.32 6.01 20.65
CA GLY A 200 -16.74 7.30 21.02
C GLY A 200 -17.66 8.12 21.94
N SER A 201 -18.96 8.22 21.64
CA SER A 201 -19.90 8.89 22.56
C SER A 201 -20.04 8.16 23.90
N MET A 202 -20.01 6.82 23.91
CA MET A 202 -20.09 6.03 25.15
C MET A 202 -18.88 6.25 26.07
N MET A 203 -17.70 6.61 25.53
CA MET A 203 -16.53 6.97 26.34
C MET A 203 -16.82 8.16 27.27
N LEU A 204 -17.68 9.08 26.85
CA LEU A 204 -18.06 10.25 27.66
C LEU A 204 -18.84 9.85 28.92
N ARG A 205 -19.50 8.69 28.90
CA ARG A 205 -20.29 8.15 30.02
C ARG A 205 -19.60 7.01 30.76
N ALA A 206 -18.41 6.60 30.32
CA ALA A 206 -17.70 5.48 30.94
C ALA A 206 -17.44 5.74 32.44
N ASN A 207 -17.13 6.99 32.80
CA ASN A 207 -16.88 7.38 34.18
C ASN A 207 -18.14 7.52 35.05
N ASP A 208 -19.35 7.51 34.46
CA ASP A 208 -20.61 7.50 35.21
C ASP A 208 -20.81 6.18 35.98
N GLY A 209 -20.03 5.15 35.66
CA GLY A 209 -20.13 3.82 36.24
C GLY A 209 -21.34 3.03 35.72
N GLY A 210 -21.73 1.99 36.47
CA GLY A 210 -22.84 1.12 36.11
C GLY A 210 -22.58 0.36 34.80
N ILE A 211 -23.49 0.52 33.83
CA ILE A 211 -23.53 -0.25 32.58
C ILE A 211 -22.63 0.38 31.48
N TRP A 212 -22.26 1.66 31.61
CA TRP A 212 -21.63 2.43 30.55
C TRP A 212 -20.25 1.91 30.10
N PRO A 213 -19.31 1.55 31.01
CA PRO A 213 -18.04 0.93 30.59
C PRO A 213 -18.24 -0.35 29.77
N SER A 214 -19.21 -1.17 30.18
CA SER A 214 -19.53 -2.42 29.48
C SER A 214 -20.15 -2.14 28.11
N VAL A 215 -21.09 -1.20 28.01
CA VAL A 215 -21.70 -0.81 26.73
C VAL A 215 -20.67 -0.21 25.78
N GLN A 216 -19.76 0.65 26.25
CA GLN A 216 -18.65 1.16 25.45
C GLN A 216 -17.82 0.01 24.87
N SER A 217 -17.41 -0.93 25.72
CA SER A 217 -16.56 -2.06 25.34
C SER A 217 -17.25 -2.98 24.33
N VAL A 218 -18.52 -3.31 24.56
CA VAL A 218 -19.33 -4.13 23.64
C VAL A 218 -19.55 -3.39 22.32
N THR A 219 -19.84 -2.09 22.34
CA THR A 219 -20.05 -1.31 21.12
C THR A 219 -18.77 -1.25 20.27
N LEU A 220 -17.61 -1.08 20.90
CA LEU A 220 -16.32 -1.11 20.22
C LEU A 220 -16.01 -2.50 19.64
N ALA A 221 -16.31 -3.57 20.38
CA ALA A 221 -16.16 -4.94 19.88
C ALA A 221 -17.07 -5.24 18.68
N VAL A 222 -18.32 -4.76 18.70
CA VAL A 222 -19.25 -4.84 17.56
C VAL A 222 -18.70 -4.07 16.37
N ALA A 223 -18.17 -2.86 16.58
CA ALA A 223 -17.56 -2.07 15.52
C ALA A 223 -16.38 -2.82 14.85
N ALA A 224 -15.49 -3.41 15.66
CA ALA A 224 -14.37 -4.21 15.17
C ALA A 224 -14.84 -5.45 14.39
N LEU A 225 -15.88 -6.15 14.90
CA LEU A 225 -16.44 -7.33 14.24
C LEU A 225 -17.06 -6.99 12.88
N VAL A 226 -17.84 -5.91 12.79
CA VAL A 226 -18.46 -5.47 11.54
C VAL A 226 -17.40 -5.10 10.50
N GLN A 227 -16.33 -4.42 10.91
CA GLN A 227 -15.20 -4.09 10.04
C GLN A 227 -14.47 -5.35 9.54
N LEU A 228 -14.25 -6.33 10.42
CA LEU A 228 -13.64 -7.61 10.06
C LEU A 228 -14.50 -8.37 9.05
N ILE A 229 -15.82 -8.45 9.26
CA ILE A 229 -16.75 -9.10 8.34
C ILE A 229 -16.74 -8.41 6.98
N ALA A 230 -16.73 -7.07 6.94
CA ALA A 230 -16.65 -6.31 5.69
C ALA A 230 -15.36 -6.63 4.92
N LEU A 231 -14.21 -6.60 5.60
CA LEU A 231 -12.90 -6.92 5.00
C LEU A 231 -12.86 -8.35 4.45
N MET A 232 -13.29 -9.33 5.25
CA MET A 232 -13.35 -10.73 4.83
C MET A 232 -14.29 -10.94 3.64
N SER A 233 -15.41 -10.23 3.61
CA SER A 233 -16.36 -10.27 2.49
C SER A 233 -15.75 -9.72 1.21
N ALA A 234 -15.03 -8.59 1.29
CA ALA A 234 -14.31 -8.02 0.15
C ALA A 234 -13.30 -9.02 -0.43
N MET A 235 -12.46 -9.59 0.45
CA MET A 235 -11.46 -10.57 0.06
C MET A 235 -12.09 -11.83 -0.56
N TYR A 236 -13.15 -12.36 0.06
CA TYR A 236 -13.89 -13.51 -0.47
C TYR A 236 -14.36 -13.27 -1.91
N PHE A 237 -15.03 -12.15 -2.19
CA PHE A 237 -15.54 -11.87 -3.53
C PHE A 237 -14.44 -11.58 -4.54
N ILE A 238 -13.32 -10.95 -4.13
CA ILE A 238 -12.17 -10.74 -5.01
C ILE A 238 -11.56 -12.08 -5.41
N THR A 239 -11.29 -12.96 -4.43
CA THR A 239 -10.71 -14.28 -4.68
C THR A 239 -11.67 -15.16 -5.49
N ASP A 240 -12.96 -15.18 -5.16
CA ASP A 240 -13.95 -15.98 -5.89
C ASP A 240 -14.02 -15.62 -7.39
N VAL A 241 -13.96 -14.32 -7.72
CA VAL A 241 -13.92 -13.86 -9.12
C VAL A 241 -12.55 -14.09 -9.75
N ALA A 242 -11.46 -13.89 -9.00
CA ALA A 242 -10.11 -14.15 -9.48
C ALA A 242 -9.92 -15.62 -9.88
N ASP A 243 -10.44 -16.55 -9.07
CA ASP A 243 -10.33 -17.99 -9.30
C ASP A 243 -11.25 -18.46 -10.43
N LYS A 244 -12.53 -18.06 -10.42
CA LYS A 244 -13.52 -18.48 -11.44
C LYS A 244 -13.25 -17.92 -12.82
N ASN A 245 -12.60 -16.77 -12.91
CA ASN A 245 -12.31 -16.10 -14.17
C ASN A 245 -10.80 -15.97 -14.43
N ALA A 246 -9.95 -16.79 -13.80
CA ALA A 246 -8.50 -16.65 -13.86
C ALA A 246 -7.96 -16.56 -15.30
N GLU A 247 -8.39 -17.46 -16.19
CA GLU A 247 -7.96 -17.51 -17.59
C GLU A 247 -8.44 -16.27 -18.37
N GLU A 248 -9.72 -15.90 -18.23
CA GLU A 248 -10.27 -14.71 -18.88
C GLU A 248 -9.57 -13.43 -18.41
N LEU A 249 -9.34 -13.31 -17.10
CA LEU A 249 -8.67 -12.18 -16.49
C LEU A 249 -7.20 -12.12 -16.91
N ALA A 250 -6.51 -13.26 -17.04
CA ALA A 250 -5.13 -13.32 -17.51
C ALA A 250 -5.01 -12.93 -18.99
N ALA A 251 -6.01 -13.30 -19.81
CA ALA A 251 -6.08 -12.97 -21.23
C ALA A 251 -6.37 -11.47 -21.50
N GLU A 252 -6.82 -10.70 -20.50
CA GLU A 252 -7.02 -9.26 -20.67
C GLU A 252 -5.71 -8.55 -21.08
N PRO A 253 -5.75 -7.64 -22.07
CA PRO A 253 -4.57 -6.89 -22.48
C PRO A 253 -3.96 -6.14 -21.30
N ALA A 254 -2.69 -6.41 -21.04
CA ALA A 254 -1.95 -5.73 -19.99
C ALA A 254 -1.65 -4.26 -20.36
N ASP A 255 -1.52 -3.43 -19.34
CA ASP A 255 -1.00 -2.08 -19.50
C ASP A 255 0.48 -2.15 -19.91
N LYS A 256 0.74 -1.84 -21.18
CA LYS A 256 2.07 -1.95 -21.80
C LYS A 256 3.11 -1.05 -21.14
N GLU A 257 2.72 0.14 -20.70
CA GLU A 257 3.64 1.08 -20.03
C GLU A 257 4.06 0.53 -18.67
N VAL A 258 3.11 -0.05 -17.93
CA VAL A 258 3.39 -0.69 -16.64
C VAL A 258 4.27 -1.92 -16.82
N LEU A 259 3.98 -2.77 -17.82
CA LEU A 259 4.82 -3.93 -18.14
C LEU A 259 6.26 -3.54 -18.50
N ALA A 260 6.44 -2.50 -19.33
CA ALA A 260 7.77 -2.04 -19.70
C ALA A 260 8.57 -1.55 -18.47
N LEU A 261 7.90 -0.85 -17.54
CA LEU A 261 8.52 -0.41 -16.29
C LEU A 261 8.80 -1.59 -15.33
N GLU A 262 7.95 -2.61 -15.30
CA GLU A 262 8.19 -3.85 -14.55
C GLU A 262 9.40 -4.61 -15.07
N GLU A 263 9.56 -4.69 -16.39
CA GLU A 263 10.72 -5.30 -17.04
C GLU A 263 12.02 -4.57 -16.67
N GLU A 264 12.04 -3.23 -16.77
CA GLU A 264 13.20 -2.41 -16.43
C GLU A 264 13.60 -2.55 -14.95
N GLU A 265 12.62 -2.52 -14.05
CA GLU A 265 12.87 -2.69 -12.62
C GLU A 265 13.28 -4.12 -12.27
N ARG A 266 12.77 -5.14 -12.97
CA ARG A 266 13.19 -6.53 -12.78
C ARG A 266 14.68 -6.68 -13.08
N ARG A 267 15.16 -6.13 -14.21
CA ARG A 267 16.59 -6.11 -14.56
C ARG A 267 17.43 -5.38 -13.52
N THR A 268 16.96 -4.22 -13.05
CA THR A 268 17.65 -3.45 -12.00
C THR A 268 17.70 -4.22 -10.67
N LEU A 269 16.61 -4.92 -10.33
CA LEU A 269 16.53 -5.74 -9.12
C LEU A 269 17.45 -6.95 -9.21
N GLU A 270 17.53 -7.63 -10.35
CA GLU A 270 18.46 -8.74 -10.57
C GLU A 270 19.92 -8.31 -10.36
N LEU A 271 20.31 -7.18 -10.93
CA LEU A 271 21.64 -6.58 -10.69
C LEU A 271 21.85 -6.23 -9.21
N TYR A 272 20.84 -5.63 -8.57
CA TYR A 272 20.91 -5.33 -7.14
C TYR A 272 21.09 -6.60 -6.31
N LEU A 273 20.34 -7.67 -6.60
CA LEU A 273 20.42 -8.95 -5.91
C LEU A 273 21.78 -9.59 -6.09
N ALA A 274 22.26 -9.67 -7.33
CA ALA A 274 23.56 -10.23 -7.67
C ALA A 274 24.75 -9.50 -7.02
N ARG A 275 24.57 -8.22 -6.62
CA ARG A 275 25.63 -7.42 -5.97
C ARG A 275 25.47 -7.27 -4.46
N THR A 276 24.31 -7.60 -3.93
CA THR A 276 24.03 -7.53 -2.49
C THR A 276 23.79 -8.90 -1.87
N ASP A 277 24.09 -9.96 -2.62
CA ASP A 277 23.91 -11.32 -2.16
C ASP A 277 24.80 -11.60 -0.95
N TRP A 278 24.19 -12.16 0.08
CA TRP A 278 24.80 -12.39 1.39
C TRP A 278 26.02 -13.29 1.31
N GLU A 279 26.00 -14.27 0.41
CA GLU A 279 27.07 -15.27 0.25
C GLU A 279 28.30 -14.72 -0.46
N LEU A 280 28.22 -13.54 -1.07
CA LEU A 280 29.38 -12.92 -1.69
C LEU A 280 30.46 -12.65 -0.65
N THR A 281 31.67 -13.14 -0.96
CA THR A 281 32.86 -13.04 -0.11
C THR A 281 33.36 -11.62 0.04
N ASP A 282 32.99 -10.73 -0.87
CA ASP A 282 33.41 -9.32 -0.90
C ASP A 282 32.50 -8.38 -0.07
N ILE A 283 31.43 -8.90 0.53
CA ILE A 283 30.66 -8.14 1.52
C ILE A 283 31.43 -8.11 2.83
N SER A 284 31.78 -6.90 3.27
CA SER A 284 32.51 -6.71 4.51
C SER A 284 31.70 -7.24 5.72
N PRO A 285 32.36 -7.87 6.70
CA PRO A 285 31.69 -8.32 7.92
C PRO A 285 30.93 -7.21 8.65
N ALA A 286 31.41 -5.96 8.56
CA ALA A 286 30.75 -4.80 9.12
C ALA A 286 29.35 -4.56 8.54
N VAL A 287 29.15 -4.76 7.23
CA VAL A 287 27.83 -4.64 6.58
C VAL A 287 26.90 -5.76 7.05
N ARG A 288 27.41 -6.99 7.17
CA ARG A 288 26.64 -8.13 7.68
C ARG A 288 26.18 -7.88 9.13
N ILE A 289 27.09 -7.40 9.98
CA ILE A 289 26.78 -7.02 11.36
C ILE A 289 25.76 -5.88 11.37
N ALA A 290 25.93 -4.84 10.57
CA ALA A 290 24.99 -3.72 10.48
C ALA A 290 23.58 -4.17 10.05
N LEU A 291 23.46 -5.11 9.11
CA LEU A 291 22.18 -5.71 8.69
C LEU A 291 21.51 -6.46 9.84
N ILE A 292 22.27 -7.32 10.54
CA ILE A 292 21.75 -8.11 11.67
C ILE A 292 21.33 -7.18 12.82
N VAL A 293 22.20 -6.24 13.20
CA VAL A 293 21.92 -5.27 14.27
C VAL A 293 20.71 -4.42 13.91
N GLY A 294 20.62 -3.90 12.68
CA GLY A 294 19.47 -3.11 12.24
C GLY A 294 18.17 -3.89 12.28
N ALA A 295 18.16 -5.12 11.76
CA ALA A 295 16.99 -5.99 11.80
C ALA A 295 16.60 -6.36 13.25
N ALA A 296 17.58 -6.65 14.11
CA ALA A 296 17.35 -6.96 15.52
C ALA A 296 16.80 -5.75 16.28
N CYS A 297 17.35 -4.54 16.08
CA CYS A 297 16.86 -3.30 16.67
C CYS A 297 15.42 -3.02 16.26
N MET A 298 15.09 -3.14 14.97
CA MET A 298 13.73 -2.89 14.48
C MET A 298 12.75 -3.96 14.97
N SER A 299 13.16 -5.23 15.00
CA SER A 299 12.33 -6.32 15.54
C SER A 299 12.07 -6.11 17.03
N ALA A 300 13.12 -5.83 17.83
CA ALA A 300 13.01 -5.57 19.25
C ALA A 300 12.11 -4.35 19.54
N CYS A 301 12.24 -3.28 18.74
CA CYS A 301 11.36 -2.13 18.82
C CYS A 301 9.90 -2.51 18.57
N VAL A 302 9.61 -3.24 17.47
CA VAL A 302 8.24 -3.67 17.16
C VAL A 302 7.67 -4.55 18.26
N TYR A 303 8.42 -5.52 18.79
CA TYR A 303 7.95 -6.36 19.90
C TYR A 303 7.66 -5.55 21.17
N LEU A 304 8.53 -4.60 21.51
CA LEU A 304 8.33 -3.70 22.64
C LEU A 304 7.07 -2.85 22.44
N LEU A 305 6.87 -2.32 21.24
CA LEU A 305 5.72 -1.46 20.95
C LEU A 305 4.40 -2.21 20.76
N ALA A 306 4.43 -3.45 20.25
CA ALA A 306 3.24 -4.25 20.03
C ALA A 306 2.78 -4.99 21.30
N GLY A 307 3.73 -5.50 22.09
CA GLY A 307 3.44 -6.29 23.29
C GLY A 307 3.49 -5.50 24.59
N PHE A 308 4.25 -4.40 24.63
CA PHE A 308 4.56 -3.64 25.85
C PHE A 308 4.33 -2.14 25.66
N ALA A 309 3.36 -1.76 24.81
CA ALA A 309 3.04 -0.38 24.48
C ALA A 309 2.79 0.48 25.72
N GLU A 310 2.10 -0.07 26.71
CA GLU A 310 1.76 0.56 27.99
C GLU A 310 2.99 0.95 28.83
N PHE A 311 4.13 0.28 28.62
CA PHE A 311 5.39 0.64 29.28
C PHE A 311 6.15 1.71 28.51
N ALA A 312 5.89 1.84 27.20
CA ALA A 312 6.56 2.81 26.33
C ALA A 312 5.83 4.15 26.25
N PHE A 313 4.49 4.13 26.33
CA PHE A 313 3.64 5.29 26.21
C PHE A 313 2.58 5.34 27.29
N ARG A 314 2.31 6.54 27.82
CA ARG A 314 1.16 6.77 28.68
C ARG A 314 -0.12 6.40 27.92
N ASP A 315 -1.08 5.84 28.64
CA ASP A 315 -2.43 5.73 28.10
C ASP A 315 -2.98 7.15 27.93
N PHE A 316 -3.41 7.45 26.70
CA PHE A 316 -3.85 8.78 26.32
C PHE A 316 -4.91 8.65 25.23
N ALA A 317 -6.10 9.12 25.54
CA ALA A 317 -7.29 9.04 24.72
C ALA A 317 -7.73 10.42 24.22
N VAL A 318 -8.69 10.46 23.29
CA VAL A 318 -9.25 11.71 22.76
C VAL A 318 -10.03 12.49 23.84
N THR A 319 -10.47 11.81 24.90
CA THR A 319 -11.15 12.40 26.05
C THR A 319 -10.20 13.13 27.01
N ASP A 320 -8.91 12.84 26.94
CA ASP A 320 -7.90 13.34 27.86
C ASP A 320 -7.45 14.73 27.40
N SER A 321 -6.69 15.42 28.25
CA SER A 321 -6.16 16.75 27.98
C SER A 321 -4.63 16.78 28.10
N VAL A 322 -3.98 17.53 27.22
CA VAL A 322 -2.52 17.71 27.30
C VAL A 322 -2.12 18.47 28.57
N SER A 323 -2.98 19.39 29.04
CA SER A 323 -2.72 20.17 30.25
C SER A 323 -2.74 19.31 31.51
N ASP A 324 -3.76 18.45 31.65
CA ASP A 324 -4.05 17.78 32.92
C ASP A 324 -3.40 16.39 32.96
N ASP A 325 -3.41 15.65 31.85
CA ASP A 325 -2.94 14.25 31.81
C ASP A 325 -1.47 14.11 31.36
N LEU A 326 -0.95 15.13 30.66
CA LEU A 326 0.45 15.19 30.20
C LEU A 326 1.24 16.36 30.79
N ASP A 327 0.76 16.96 31.89
CA ASP A 327 1.44 18.03 32.62
C ASP A 327 1.83 19.22 31.72
N GLY A 328 1.00 19.54 30.72
CA GLY A 328 1.24 20.60 29.74
C GLY A 328 2.31 20.30 28.68
N ASN A 329 2.88 19.10 28.66
CA ASN A 329 3.93 18.73 27.71
C ASN A 329 3.63 17.41 26.99
N ALA A 330 3.35 17.50 25.68
CA ALA A 330 3.08 16.34 24.82
C ALA A 330 4.18 15.25 24.85
N PHE A 331 5.44 15.60 25.13
CA PHE A 331 6.52 14.61 25.24
C PHE A 331 6.40 13.70 26.46
N ASN A 332 5.61 14.09 27.48
CA ASN A 332 5.31 13.24 28.63
C ASN A 332 4.48 12.01 28.26
N LEU A 333 3.96 11.95 27.02
CA LEU A 333 3.39 10.73 26.46
C LEU A 333 4.42 9.59 26.44
N ILE A 334 5.71 9.87 26.29
CA ILE A 334 6.79 8.87 26.26
C ILE A 334 7.20 8.54 27.70
N ILE A 335 7.06 7.28 28.10
CA ILE A 335 7.42 6.82 29.45
C ILE A 335 8.91 6.51 29.53
N TYR A 336 9.58 7.01 30.58
CA TYR A 336 10.97 6.67 30.88
C TYR A 336 11.07 5.37 31.71
N PRO A 337 12.04 4.46 31.43
CA PRO A 337 13.04 4.52 30.36
C PRO A 337 12.59 3.88 29.03
N THR A 338 11.56 3.04 29.06
CA THR A 338 11.20 2.12 27.97
C THR A 338 10.85 2.84 26.66
N GLY A 339 10.11 3.94 26.71
CA GLY A 339 9.76 4.72 25.52
C GLY A 339 10.98 5.40 24.87
N PHE A 340 11.97 5.81 25.66
CA PHE A 340 13.23 6.34 25.15
C PHE A 340 14.10 5.24 24.55
N ILE A 341 14.13 4.04 25.14
CA ILE A 341 14.80 2.88 24.56
C ILE A 341 14.18 2.53 23.20
N ALA A 342 12.85 2.45 23.12
CA ALA A 342 12.14 2.20 21.87
C ALA A 342 12.49 3.25 20.81
N SER A 343 12.47 4.54 21.18
CA SER A 343 12.84 5.64 20.29
C SER A 343 14.30 5.54 19.82
N GLY A 344 15.22 5.18 20.72
CA GLY A 344 16.63 4.96 20.39
C GLY A 344 16.83 3.81 19.40
N LEU A 345 16.11 2.70 19.57
CA LEU A 345 16.14 1.57 18.64
C LEU A 345 15.64 1.96 17.25
N VAL A 346 14.59 2.77 17.15
CA VAL A 346 14.08 3.28 15.86
C VAL A 346 15.10 4.19 15.20
N LEU A 347 15.67 5.14 15.94
CA LEU A 347 16.66 6.07 15.41
C LEU A 347 17.89 5.33 14.89
N LEU A 348 18.39 4.35 15.66
CA LEU A 348 19.49 3.50 15.23
C LEU A 348 19.12 2.69 13.97
N GLY A 349 17.91 2.10 13.94
CA GLY A 349 17.40 1.40 12.76
C GLY A 349 17.34 2.28 11.51
N ILE A 350 16.86 3.52 11.63
CA ILE A 350 16.82 4.49 10.52
C ILE A 350 18.23 4.79 10.00
N VAL A 351 19.17 5.08 10.91
CA VAL A 351 20.57 5.37 10.54
C VAL A 351 21.19 4.18 9.80
N LEU A 352 21.00 2.96 10.31
CA LEU A 352 21.52 1.75 9.69
C LEU A 352 20.89 1.48 8.32
N VAL A 353 19.57 1.64 8.17
CA VAL A 353 18.88 1.50 6.87
C VAL A 353 19.42 2.50 5.86
N ILE A 354 19.62 3.77 6.24
CA ILE A 354 20.17 4.80 5.35
C ILE A 354 21.61 4.45 4.94
N ALA A 355 22.45 4.04 5.90
CA ALA A 355 23.84 3.65 5.64
C ALA A 355 23.92 2.44 4.69
N LEU A 356 23.12 1.40 4.97
CA LEU A 356 23.06 0.18 4.17
C LEU A 356 22.51 0.43 2.76
N ARG A 357 21.49 1.29 2.63
CA ARG A 357 20.97 1.68 1.31
C ARG A 357 22.03 2.43 0.50
N ARG A 358 22.74 3.38 1.11
CA ARG A 358 23.83 4.10 0.44
C ARG A 358 24.95 3.15 0.01
N TRP A 359 25.33 2.21 0.88
CA TRP A 359 26.30 1.17 0.55
C TRP A 359 25.86 0.33 -0.64
N ALA A 360 24.60 -0.16 -0.63
CA ALA A 360 24.07 -0.98 -1.71
C ALA A 360 24.00 -0.21 -3.03
N THR A 361 23.53 1.03 -3.03
CA THR A 361 23.51 1.88 -4.22
C THR A 361 24.90 2.17 -4.76
N TYR A 362 25.87 2.46 -3.87
CA TYR A 362 27.26 2.66 -4.27
C TYR A 362 27.84 1.39 -4.92
N ARG A 363 27.59 0.22 -4.34
CA ARG A 363 28.04 -1.07 -4.88
C ARG A 363 27.49 -1.38 -6.26
N VAL A 364 26.20 -1.11 -6.49
CA VAL A 364 25.58 -1.28 -7.81
C VAL A 364 26.19 -0.29 -8.81
N ALA A 365 26.34 1.00 -8.42
CA ALA A 365 26.88 2.04 -9.29
C ALA A 365 28.37 1.89 -9.62
N SER A 366 29.17 1.31 -8.73
CA SER A 366 30.60 1.07 -8.95
C SER A 366 30.90 -0.11 -9.89
N THR A 367 29.86 -0.76 -10.43
CA THR A 367 30.03 -1.89 -11.34
C THR A 367 30.33 -1.36 -12.75
N PRO A 368 31.46 -1.74 -13.38
CA PRO A 368 31.75 -1.38 -14.77
C PRO A 368 30.62 -1.84 -15.71
N ALA A 369 30.29 -1.02 -16.70
CA ALA A 369 29.21 -1.28 -17.66
C ALA A 369 29.37 -2.62 -18.40
N ASP A 370 30.59 -3.14 -18.50
CA ASP A 370 30.92 -4.42 -19.15
C ASP A 370 30.44 -5.66 -18.38
N PHE A 371 29.94 -5.51 -17.15
CA PHE A 371 29.16 -6.54 -16.46
C PHE A 371 27.69 -6.59 -16.93
N ALA A 372 27.35 -5.92 -18.04
CA ALA A 372 26.17 -6.20 -18.87
C ALA A 372 26.11 -7.67 -19.37
N VAL A 373 27.14 -8.48 -19.11
CA VAL A 373 27.14 -9.95 -19.22
C VAL A 373 26.28 -10.62 -18.11
N GLY A 374 25.29 -9.93 -17.56
CA GLY A 374 24.11 -10.57 -16.96
C GLY A 374 23.19 -11.21 -18.01
N GLN A 375 23.34 -10.83 -19.29
CA GLN A 375 22.64 -11.45 -20.41
C GLN A 375 22.90 -12.97 -20.47
N LYS A 376 24.13 -13.43 -20.16
CA LYS A 376 24.50 -14.86 -20.16
C LYS A 376 23.76 -15.70 -19.11
N TYR A 377 23.31 -15.11 -17.99
CA TYR A 377 22.55 -15.84 -16.97
C TYR A 377 21.04 -15.80 -17.23
N VAL A 378 20.54 -14.72 -17.85
CA VAL A 378 19.14 -14.59 -18.25
C VAL A 378 18.85 -15.49 -19.46
N ASP A 379 19.74 -15.51 -20.46
CA ASP A 379 19.62 -16.37 -21.64
C ASP A 379 19.74 -17.88 -21.28
N ALA A 380 20.52 -18.22 -20.24
CA ALA A 380 20.68 -19.59 -19.76
C ALA A 380 19.48 -20.10 -18.91
N VAL A 381 18.70 -19.19 -18.31
CA VAL A 381 17.51 -19.54 -17.50
C VAL A 381 16.24 -19.53 -18.34
N GLU A 382 16.13 -18.65 -19.34
CA GLU A 382 14.98 -18.58 -20.24
C GLU A 382 15.04 -19.60 -21.39
N ASN A 383 16.22 -20.15 -21.71
CA ASN A 383 16.37 -21.16 -22.75
C ASN A 383 17.33 -22.29 -22.34
N PRO A 384 16.83 -23.41 -21.76
CA PRO A 384 17.68 -24.51 -21.31
C PRO A 384 18.53 -25.15 -22.41
N GLU A 385 18.13 -25.05 -23.68
CA GLU A 385 18.91 -25.51 -24.84
C GLU A 385 20.17 -24.65 -25.08
N VAL A 386 20.16 -23.37 -24.70
CA VAL A 386 21.33 -22.47 -24.82
C VAL A 386 22.34 -22.76 -23.72
N ALA A 387 21.88 -23.16 -22.53
CA ALA A 387 22.75 -23.60 -21.44
C ALA A 387 23.46 -24.92 -21.80
N GLU A 388 22.74 -25.87 -22.40
CA GLU A 388 23.30 -27.15 -22.87
C GLU A 388 24.24 -26.97 -24.06
N ALA A 389 23.99 -26.00 -24.95
CA ALA A 389 24.91 -25.63 -26.03
C ALA A 389 26.18 -24.92 -25.53
N ALA A 390 26.09 -24.11 -24.48
CA ALA A 390 27.23 -23.43 -23.88
C ALA A 390 28.12 -24.38 -23.04
N GLU A 391 27.54 -25.41 -22.43
CA GLU A 391 28.26 -26.45 -21.70
C GLU A 391 28.98 -27.45 -22.64
N ASN A 392 28.46 -27.63 -23.86
CA ASN A 392 29.03 -28.50 -24.90
C ASN A 392 29.86 -27.77 -25.97
N ALA A 393 29.96 -26.44 -25.89
CA ALA A 393 30.86 -25.68 -26.76
C ALA A 393 32.31 -26.04 -26.41
N PRO A 394 33.17 -26.37 -27.40
CA PRO A 394 34.58 -26.58 -27.15
C PRO A 394 35.15 -25.33 -26.47
N LEU A 395 35.80 -25.50 -25.32
CA LEU A 395 36.67 -24.48 -24.76
C LEU A 395 37.83 -24.33 -25.73
N ASP A 396 37.73 -23.39 -26.67
CA ASP A 396 38.88 -22.97 -27.45
C ASP A 396 39.87 -22.33 -26.48
N ASP A 397 41.01 -23.00 -26.30
CA ASP A 397 42.12 -22.46 -25.53
C ASP A 397 42.49 -21.09 -26.11
N PRO A 398 42.70 -20.06 -25.27
CA PRO A 398 43.08 -18.75 -25.75
C PRO A 398 44.36 -18.87 -26.60
N VAL A 399 44.26 -18.47 -27.87
CA VAL A 399 45.41 -18.43 -28.77
C VAL A 399 46.33 -17.32 -28.29
N LEU A 400 47.37 -17.73 -27.56
CA LEU A 400 48.47 -16.86 -27.19
C LEU A 400 49.44 -16.80 -28.37
N ASP A 401 49.92 -15.60 -28.70
CA ASP A 401 51.03 -15.47 -29.63
C ASP A 401 52.32 -16.09 -29.05
N ARG A 402 53.39 -16.10 -29.84
CA ARG A 402 54.69 -16.62 -29.42
C ARG A 402 55.28 -15.87 -28.22
N GLU A 403 54.73 -14.73 -27.84
CA GLU A 403 55.17 -13.89 -26.72
C GLU A 403 54.24 -13.99 -25.49
N GLY A 404 53.16 -14.77 -25.57
CA GLY A 404 52.23 -14.98 -24.45
C GLY A 404 51.15 -13.91 -24.33
N HIS A 405 50.89 -13.15 -25.40
CA HIS A 405 49.81 -12.17 -25.45
C HIS A 405 48.54 -12.77 -26.07
N LEU A 406 47.38 -12.41 -25.51
CA LEU A 406 46.07 -12.76 -26.04
C LEU A 406 45.90 -12.11 -27.42
N VAL A 407 45.78 -12.93 -28.47
CA VAL A 407 45.49 -12.45 -29.82
C VAL A 407 43.98 -12.23 -29.91
N HIS A 408 43.55 -10.98 -30.03
CA HIS A 408 42.16 -10.68 -30.41
C HIS A 408 41.98 -10.97 -31.90
N PRO A 409 40.93 -11.69 -32.31
CA PRO A 409 40.67 -11.93 -33.73
C PRO A 409 40.39 -10.60 -34.42
N GLU A 410 41.17 -10.31 -35.47
CA GLU A 410 40.93 -9.18 -36.37
C GLU A 410 39.61 -9.40 -37.13
N SER A 411 38.87 -8.30 -37.32
CA SER A 411 37.49 -8.23 -37.78
C SER A 411 37.32 -8.42 -39.30
N ASP A 412 37.72 -9.58 -39.83
CA ASP A 412 37.57 -9.90 -41.26
C ASP A 412 36.20 -10.52 -41.64
N ASP A 413 35.28 -10.66 -40.68
CA ASP A 413 33.97 -11.29 -40.90
C ASP A 413 32.91 -10.39 -41.56
N GLU A 414 33.17 -9.09 -41.75
CA GLU A 414 32.20 -8.18 -42.41
C GLU A 414 32.09 -8.41 -43.94
N GLU A 415 33.13 -8.97 -44.59
CA GLU A 415 33.11 -9.16 -46.05
C GLU A 415 32.40 -10.47 -46.48
N ALA A 416 32.35 -11.47 -45.60
CA ALA A 416 31.68 -12.75 -45.86
C ALA A 416 30.15 -12.68 -45.70
N ALA A 417 29.63 -11.76 -44.87
CA ALA A 417 28.20 -11.58 -44.66
C ALA A 417 27.53 -10.86 -45.85
N SER A 418 28.24 -9.96 -46.53
CA SER A 418 27.72 -9.22 -47.69
C SER A 418 27.52 -10.11 -48.93
N GLN A 419 28.26 -11.21 -49.08
CA GLN A 419 28.15 -12.09 -50.26
C GLN A 419 27.00 -13.10 -50.13
N ARG A 420 26.65 -13.54 -48.91
CA ARG A 420 25.54 -14.49 -48.71
C ARG A 420 24.14 -13.89 -48.87
N GLY A 421 24.02 -12.56 -48.74
CA GLY A 421 22.74 -11.85 -48.96
C GLY A 421 22.35 -11.69 -50.43
N ALA A 422 23.32 -11.71 -51.35
CA ALA A 422 23.08 -11.51 -52.78
C ALA A 422 22.56 -12.77 -53.48
N ASP A 423 23.02 -13.95 -53.07
CA ASP A 423 22.65 -15.23 -53.71
C ASP A 423 21.23 -15.71 -53.31
N ALA A 424 20.72 -15.30 -52.15
CA ALA A 424 19.38 -15.66 -51.70
C ALA A 424 18.26 -14.89 -52.42
N ALA A 425 18.55 -13.71 -52.97
CA ALA A 425 17.56 -12.87 -53.66
C ALA A 425 17.31 -13.29 -55.12
N LEU A 426 18.20 -14.09 -55.72
CA LEU A 426 18.06 -14.55 -57.11
C LEU A 426 17.19 -15.82 -57.25
N VAL A 427 17.00 -16.59 -56.18
CA VAL A 427 16.25 -17.86 -56.21
C VAL A 427 14.73 -17.67 -56.06
N THR A 428 14.28 -16.53 -55.54
CA THR A 428 12.86 -16.27 -55.25
C THR A 428 12.08 -15.58 -56.37
N ALA A 429 12.73 -15.27 -57.52
CA ALA A 429 12.10 -14.54 -58.62
C ALA A 429 11.56 -15.42 -59.78
N GLU A 430 11.73 -16.75 -59.72
CA GLU A 430 11.46 -17.64 -60.86
C GLU A 430 10.32 -18.67 -60.65
N GLN A 431 9.43 -18.47 -59.68
CA GLN A 431 8.26 -19.36 -59.50
C GLN A 431 6.96 -18.59 -59.25
N GLY A 432 6.02 -18.72 -60.19
CA GLY A 432 4.59 -18.67 -59.88
C GLY A 432 3.75 -17.60 -60.57
N GLN A 433 3.66 -17.66 -61.90
CA GLN A 433 2.54 -17.12 -62.69
C GLN A 433 1.64 -18.31 -63.06
N VAL A 434 0.30 -18.15 -62.96
CA VAL A 434 -0.82 -18.82 -63.70
C VAL A 434 -2.09 -18.93 -62.82
N ASP A 435 -3.15 -18.22 -63.28
CA ASP A 435 -4.59 -18.56 -63.45
C ASP A 435 -5.40 -19.21 -62.31
N ASP A 436 -6.73 -19.10 -62.15
CA ASP A 436 -7.87 -18.33 -62.69
C ASP A 436 -9.11 -18.82 -61.89
N ASP A 437 -10.17 -18.01 -61.84
CA ASP A 437 -11.57 -18.31 -61.52
C ASP A 437 -12.01 -19.04 -60.21
N GLY A 438 -13.07 -18.50 -59.57
CA GLY A 438 -13.90 -19.27 -58.63
C GLY A 438 -14.69 -18.47 -57.59
N ASP A 439 -15.85 -17.96 -58.02
CA ASP A 439 -16.98 -17.48 -57.20
C ASP A 439 -17.42 -18.49 -56.12
N VAL A 440 -17.89 -18.02 -54.95
CA VAL A 440 -19.04 -18.53 -54.17
C VAL A 440 -19.16 -17.81 -52.80
N SER A 441 -20.37 -17.31 -52.61
CA SER A 441 -21.09 -16.72 -51.46
C SER A 441 -21.20 -17.53 -50.14
N MET A 442 -21.81 -16.88 -49.13
CA MET A 442 -22.46 -17.41 -47.88
C MET A 442 -21.54 -17.68 -46.67
N GLU A 443 -21.94 -17.56 -45.40
CA GLU A 443 -23.06 -16.93 -44.68
C GLU A 443 -22.70 -17.08 -43.18
N LEU A 444 -23.15 -16.12 -42.36
CA LEU A 444 -23.66 -16.27 -41.00
C LEU A 444 -23.22 -17.42 -40.05
N ALA A 445 -22.79 -16.98 -38.87
CA ALA A 445 -23.22 -17.42 -37.54
C ALA A 445 -22.76 -18.78 -36.98
N LYS A 446 -21.98 -18.70 -35.89
CA LYS A 446 -22.48 -18.97 -34.53
C LYS A 446 -21.64 -18.26 -33.49
#